data_AF-A0A2M4ALY2-F1
#
_entry.id   AF-A0A2M4ALY2-F1
#
_cell.length_a   1.000
_cell.length_b   1.000
_cell.length_c   1.000
_cell.angle_alpha   90.00
_cell.angle_beta   90.00
_cell.angle_gamma   90.00
#
_symmetry.space_group_name_H-M   'P 1'
#
loop_
_entity.id
_entity.type
_entity.pdbx_description
1 polymer ?
#
loop_
_entity_poly.entity_id
_entity_poly.type
_entity_poly.pdbx_seq_one_letter_code
_entity_poly.pdbx_strand_id
1 'polypeptide(L)'
;LIGESAYRVSELLVSSKNNRQHSVLTHLAQFALRPRTLAEQASTMTLGQLMTKIEESATSTQRVVYLNEFVKRGEQVLGNAECLAVLEQHKALLTGGHVRLMIEYDARDTVGDEMMDEDDVPDERVKLRELILLIVPTLPSRQFHSLVTFTIDTFGSDFDRYKQENFSTSLVAFINRVGAGASDCASSKTIQRTTGATLQLLIFQSPATIFTSLVSFLYDLRGPGMEFYVDAIIVIIERQRPIAVRYIWQHLESLLVTDFNICKTKALKYFAQRIYEVELYERESFYRQLLLRGIAKAYETRNLLALEELLSLFNSIWTKLLTIYRAPSKDMVRTVAKESAVQLGQLSADLRTGLVNSNPNGINALSLVIELLVPTLSVLERLCSEADNENLQKIAKNEWPLTTQYYFEILPQCVQSETLLLAQDEMLRPQLFNAVETL
;
A
#
# COMPACT_ATOMS: atom_id res chain seq x y z
N LEU A 1 25.83 20.44 -44.64
CA LEU A 1 25.82 19.16 -45.39
C LEU A 1 27.18 18.45 -45.40
N ILE A 2 28.30 19.10 -45.74
CA ILE A 2 29.62 18.43 -45.77
C ILE A 2 30.05 17.89 -44.39
N GLY A 3 29.88 18.68 -43.33
CA GLY A 3 30.30 18.25 -41.98
C GLY A 3 29.44 17.14 -41.36
N GLU A 4 28.13 17.11 -41.62
CA GLU A 4 27.25 16.02 -41.16
C GLU A 4 27.52 14.72 -41.91
N SER A 5 27.79 14.81 -43.21
CA SER A 5 28.22 13.67 -44.02
C SER A 5 29.58 13.13 -43.53
N ALA A 6 30.53 14.02 -43.21
CA ALA A 6 31.81 13.62 -42.61
C ALA A 6 31.63 12.93 -41.25
N TYR A 7 30.71 13.42 -40.41
CA TYR A 7 30.36 12.77 -39.14
C TYR A 7 29.76 11.37 -39.35
N ARG A 8 28.78 11.20 -40.25
CA ARG A 8 28.19 9.87 -40.55
C ARG A 8 29.21 8.87 -41.10
N VAL A 9 30.11 9.33 -41.98
CA VAL A 9 31.18 8.49 -42.50
C VAL A 9 32.18 8.12 -41.40
N SER A 10 32.47 9.02 -40.46
CA SER A 10 33.33 8.72 -39.31
C SER A 10 32.73 7.64 -38.40
N GLU A 11 31.44 7.71 -38.06
CA GLU A 11 30.73 6.68 -37.27
C GLU A 11 30.77 5.30 -37.96
N LEU A 12 30.50 5.26 -39.27
CA LEU A 12 30.57 4.03 -40.06
C LEU A 12 31.99 3.43 -40.05
N LEU A 13 33.02 4.25 -40.20
CA LEU A 13 34.42 3.79 -40.19
C LEU A 13 34.87 3.31 -38.80
N VAL A 14 34.45 3.97 -37.71
CA VAL A 14 34.73 3.56 -36.32
C VAL A 14 34.10 2.20 -35.97
N SER A 15 32.91 1.93 -36.51
CA SER A 15 32.19 0.66 -36.33
C SER A 15 32.84 -0.53 -37.07
N SER A 16 33.65 -0.26 -38.10
CA SER A 16 34.37 -1.29 -38.84
C SER A 16 35.73 -1.62 -38.19
N LYS A 17 35.97 -2.89 -37.85
CA LYS A 17 37.19 -3.34 -37.13
C LYS A 17 38.50 -3.04 -37.87
N ASN A 18 38.47 -3.01 -39.20
CA ASN A 18 39.68 -2.90 -40.05
C ASN A 18 40.14 -1.46 -40.32
N ASN A 19 39.30 -0.44 -40.08
CA ASN A 19 39.60 0.94 -40.51
C ASN A 19 39.95 1.91 -39.38
N ARG A 20 40.07 1.43 -38.13
CA ARG A 20 40.35 2.28 -36.95
C ARG A 20 41.71 2.98 -36.95
N GLN A 21 42.66 2.54 -37.78
CA GLN A 21 44.03 3.07 -37.82
C GLN A 21 44.28 4.04 -39.00
N HIS A 22 43.27 4.32 -39.83
CA HIS A 22 43.45 5.14 -41.02
C HIS A 22 43.46 6.65 -40.68
N SER A 23 44.43 7.41 -41.22
CA SER A 23 44.51 8.89 -41.11
C SER A 23 43.24 9.63 -41.58
N VAL A 24 42.42 8.94 -42.36
CA VAL A 24 41.11 9.39 -42.84
C VAL A 24 40.14 9.63 -41.69
N LEU A 25 40.15 8.84 -40.62
CA LEU A 25 39.33 9.10 -39.42
C LEU A 25 39.74 10.41 -38.73
N THR A 26 41.05 10.65 -38.62
CA THR A 26 41.61 11.85 -38.02
C THR A 26 41.29 13.10 -38.84
N HIS A 27 41.34 13.00 -40.18
CA HIS A 27 40.97 14.11 -41.07
C HIS A 27 39.45 14.33 -41.10
N LEU A 28 38.63 13.26 -41.13
CA LEU A 28 37.17 13.38 -41.09
C LEU A 28 36.69 14.04 -39.79
N ALA A 29 37.34 13.76 -38.65
CA ALA A 29 37.03 14.41 -37.38
C ALA A 29 37.24 15.94 -37.41
N GLN A 30 38.16 16.45 -38.24
CA GLN A 30 38.37 17.90 -38.39
C GLN A 30 37.22 18.60 -39.13
N PHE A 31 36.46 17.87 -39.95
CA PHE A 31 35.31 18.38 -40.69
C PHE A 31 33.97 17.93 -40.12
N ALA A 32 33.96 16.93 -39.24
CA ALA A 32 32.77 16.31 -38.69
C ALA A 32 32.00 17.30 -37.80
N LEU A 33 30.81 17.66 -38.25
CA LEU A 33 29.82 18.38 -37.46
C LEU A 33 28.74 17.37 -37.10
N ARG A 34 28.61 17.06 -35.80
CA ARG A 34 27.54 16.21 -35.30
C ARG A 34 26.19 16.85 -35.69
N PRO A 35 25.32 16.14 -36.44
CA PRO A 35 23.98 16.63 -36.72
C PRO A 35 23.25 16.89 -35.42
N ARG A 36 22.58 18.05 -35.31
CA ARG A 36 21.77 18.35 -34.13
C ARG A 36 20.68 17.31 -33.99
N THR A 37 20.48 16.81 -32.77
CA THR A 37 19.36 15.92 -32.48
C THR A 37 18.04 16.68 -32.64
N LEU A 38 16.92 15.97 -32.85
CA LEU A 38 15.60 16.63 -32.93
C LEU A 38 15.29 17.45 -31.67
N ALA A 39 15.74 16.99 -30.50
CA ALA A 39 15.59 17.74 -29.24
C ALA A 39 16.42 19.03 -29.24
N GLU A 40 17.66 18.99 -29.74
CA GLU A 40 18.51 20.18 -29.88
C GLU A 40 18.00 21.16 -30.95
N GLN A 41 17.31 20.65 -31.97
CA GLN A 41 16.64 21.51 -32.95
C GLN A 41 15.42 22.17 -32.31
N ALA A 42 14.58 21.39 -31.63
CA ALA A 42 13.38 21.86 -30.95
C ALA A 42 13.69 22.95 -29.92
N SER A 43 14.77 22.83 -29.14
CA SER A 43 15.13 23.83 -28.13
C SER A 43 15.45 25.22 -28.70
N THR A 44 15.83 25.29 -29.98
CA THR A 44 16.09 26.56 -30.67
C THR A 44 14.88 27.15 -31.39
N MET A 45 13.75 26.44 -31.42
CA MET A 45 12.53 26.89 -32.07
C MET A 45 11.74 27.87 -31.19
N THR A 46 10.99 28.75 -31.84
CA THR A 46 9.96 29.59 -31.20
C THR A 46 8.70 28.77 -30.89
N LEU A 47 7.81 29.27 -30.03
CA LEU A 47 6.55 28.61 -29.70
C LEU A 47 5.68 28.33 -30.92
N GLY A 48 5.51 29.31 -31.81
CA GLY A 48 4.75 29.13 -33.06
C GLY A 48 5.35 28.04 -33.94
N GLN A 49 6.68 28.00 -34.08
CA GLN A 49 7.36 26.93 -34.83
C GLN A 49 7.16 25.55 -34.20
N LEU A 50 7.17 25.46 -32.86
CA LEU A 50 6.89 24.20 -32.15
C LEU A 50 5.45 23.75 -32.38
N MET A 51 4.46 24.64 -32.29
CA MET A 51 3.05 24.33 -32.57
C MET A 51 2.87 23.80 -33.98
N THR A 52 3.38 24.51 -34.99
CA THR A 52 3.35 24.06 -36.39
C THR A 52 4.03 22.70 -36.56
N LYS A 53 5.18 22.46 -35.90
CA LYS A 53 5.86 21.16 -35.99
C LYS A 53 5.12 20.03 -35.29
N ILE A 54 4.39 20.29 -34.21
CA ILE A 54 3.54 19.28 -33.55
C ILE A 54 2.42 18.84 -34.50
N GLU A 55 1.80 19.77 -35.22
CA GLU A 55 0.73 19.49 -36.19
C GLU A 55 1.25 18.79 -37.46
N GLU A 56 2.32 19.31 -38.06
CA GLU A 56 2.87 18.82 -39.34
C GLU A 56 3.63 17.49 -39.23
N SER A 57 4.15 17.15 -38.03
CA SER A 57 5.01 15.97 -37.88
C SER A 57 4.27 14.70 -38.28
N ALA A 58 4.88 13.88 -39.14
CA ALA A 58 4.28 12.66 -39.64
C ALA A 58 4.23 11.53 -38.59
N THR A 59 5.17 11.52 -37.63
CA THR A 59 5.33 10.43 -36.66
C THR A 59 5.03 10.88 -35.23
N SER A 60 4.43 9.99 -34.43
CA SER A 60 4.18 10.24 -33.00
C SER A 60 5.47 10.49 -32.23
N THR A 61 6.57 9.82 -32.57
CA THR A 61 7.87 10.01 -31.93
C THR A 61 8.42 11.42 -32.11
N GLN A 62 8.29 12.00 -33.31
CA GLN A 62 8.68 13.39 -33.56
C GLN A 62 7.77 14.36 -32.81
N ARG A 63 6.45 14.14 -32.85
CA ARG A 63 5.48 14.96 -32.10
C ARG A 63 5.80 15.00 -30.63
N VAL A 64 6.14 13.86 -30.01
CA VAL A 64 6.52 13.78 -28.59
C VAL A 64 7.75 14.64 -28.30
N VAL A 65 8.78 14.64 -29.16
CA VAL A 65 9.98 15.47 -28.94
C VAL A 65 9.63 16.97 -28.92
N TYR A 66 8.81 17.43 -29.87
CA TYR A 66 8.38 18.82 -29.92
C TYR A 66 7.44 19.17 -28.77
N LEU A 67 6.51 18.28 -28.42
CA LEU A 67 5.58 18.45 -27.30
C LEU A 67 6.33 18.52 -25.96
N ASN A 68 7.37 17.69 -25.76
CA ASN A 68 8.22 17.73 -24.58
C ASN A 68 8.91 19.09 -24.43
N GLU A 69 9.44 19.62 -25.53
CA GLU A 69 10.07 20.95 -25.53
C GLU A 69 9.05 22.07 -25.34
N PHE A 70 7.87 21.93 -25.93
CA PHE A 70 6.77 22.88 -25.80
C PHE A 70 6.32 23.01 -24.33
N VAL A 71 5.99 21.91 -23.66
CA VAL A 71 5.58 21.92 -22.24
C VAL A 71 6.69 22.44 -21.32
N LYS A 72 7.97 22.22 -21.65
CA LYS A 72 9.11 22.75 -20.89
C LYS A 72 9.20 24.28 -20.89
N ARG A 73 8.52 24.97 -21.81
CA ARG A 73 8.45 26.44 -21.80
C ARG A 73 7.60 27.01 -20.66
N GLY A 74 6.95 26.14 -19.88
CA GLY A 74 6.34 26.49 -18.60
C GLY A 74 5.22 27.51 -18.77
N GLU A 75 5.33 28.64 -18.06
CA GLU A 75 4.33 29.72 -18.04
C GLU A 75 3.92 30.22 -19.43
N GLN A 76 4.87 30.31 -20.39
CA GLN A 76 4.56 30.77 -21.74
C GLN A 76 3.54 29.87 -22.48
N VAL A 77 3.43 28.61 -22.07
CA VAL A 77 2.52 27.61 -22.64
C VAL A 77 1.33 27.35 -21.71
N LEU A 78 1.60 27.20 -20.41
CA LEU A 78 0.59 26.81 -19.43
C LEU A 78 -0.31 27.98 -19.00
N GLY A 79 0.11 29.22 -19.25
CA GLY A 79 -0.69 30.43 -19.05
C GLY A 79 -1.32 30.99 -20.33
N ASN A 80 -1.38 30.21 -21.43
CA ASN A 80 -1.89 30.68 -22.72
C ASN A 80 -2.98 29.75 -23.27
N ALA A 81 -4.19 30.28 -23.51
CA ALA A 81 -5.36 29.50 -23.91
C ALA A 81 -5.21 28.73 -25.24
N GLU A 82 -4.50 29.29 -26.23
CA GLU A 82 -4.23 28.64 -27.52
C GLU A 82 -3.25 27.48 -27.34
N CYS A 83 -2.20 27.69 -26.54
CA CYS A 83 -1.23 26.65 -26.21
C CYS A 83 -1.88 25.49 -25.45
N LEU A 84 -2.80 25.77 -24.51
CA LEU A 84 -3.59 24.76 -23.83
C LEU A 84 -4.49 23.97 -24.80
N ALA A 85 -5.04 24.61 -25.83
CA ALA A 85 -5.85 23.92 -26.85
C ALA A 85 -5.00 22.93 -27.66
N VAL A 86 -3.76 23.29 -28.01
CA VAL A 86 -2.82 22.37 -28.68
C VAL A 86 -2.52 21.16 -27.79
N LEU A 87 -2.29 21.37 -26.50
CA LEU A 87 -2.05 20.28 -25.55
C LEU A 87 -3.27 19.35 -25.45
N GLU A 88 -4.47 19.90 -25.41
CA GLU A 88 -5.72 19.14 -25.39
C GLU A 88 -5.89 18.27 -26.66
N GLN A 89 -5.65 18.85 -27.84
CA GLN A 89 -5.71 18.14 -29.13
C GLN A 89 -4.73 16.95 -29.17
N HIS A 90 -3.57 17.08 -28.52
CA HIS A 90 -2.52 16.07 -28.48
C HIS A 90 -2.44 15.32 -27.15
N LYS A 91 -3.51 15.31 -26.35
CA LYS A 91 -3.53 14.72 -24.99
C LYS A 91 -3.06 13.28 -24.90
N ALA A 92 -3.28 12.47 -25.94
CA ALA A 92 -2.85 11.08 -26.00
C ALA A 92 -1.32 10.89 -25.99
N LEU A 93 -0.55 11.95 -26.27
CA LEU A 93 0.91 11.95 -26.25
C LEU A 93 1.48 12.53 -24.94
N LEU A 94 0.61 13.04 -24.05
CA LEU A 94 1.05 13.62 -22.79
C LEU A 94 1.40 12.52 -21.78
N THR A 95 2.44 12.79 -20.99
CA THR A 95 2.99 11.85 -20.02
C THR A 95 2.81 12.39 -18.60
N GLY A 96 2.98 11.53 -17.59
CA GLY A 96 2.97 11.97 -16.19
C GLY A 96 4.01 13.06 -15.88
N GLY A 97 5.11 13.12 -16.65
CA GLY A 97 6.08 14.22 -16.54
C GLY A 97 5.51 15.56 -17.00
N HIS A 98 4.67 15.57 -18.04
CA HIS A 98 3.97 16.79 -18.48
C HIS A 98 2.93 17.22 -17.46
N VAL A 99 2.11 16.27 -16.98
CA VAL A 99 1.08 16.57 -15.98
C VAL A 99 1.71 17.10 -14.70
N ARG A 100 2.87 16.57 -14.29
CA ARG A 100 3.63 17.11 -13.15
C ARG A 100 3.99 18.59 -13.35
N LEU A 101 4.52 18.97 -14.52
CA LEU A 101 4.83 20.38 -14.82
C LEU A 101 3.58 21.27 -14.81
N MET A 102 2.44 20.74 -15.28
CA MET A 102 1.14 21.42 -15.22
C MET A 102 0.70 21.68 -13.78
N ILE A 103 0.80 20.66 -12.92
CA ILE A 103 0.49 20.76 -11.49
C ILE A 103 1.44 21.75 -10.81
N GLU A 104 2.74 21.67 -11.08
CA GLU A 104 3.74 22.58 -10.51
C GLU A 104 3.48 24.03 -10.91
N TYR A 105 2.98 24.28 -12.12
CA TYR A 105 2.58 25.63 -12.55
C TYR A 105 1.29 26.10 -11.88
N ASP A 106 0.25 25.28 -11.86
CA ASP A 106 -1.02 25.59 -11.17
C ASP A 106 -0.82 25.79 -9.65
N ALA A 107 0.17 25.11 -9.08
CA ALA A 107 0.54 25.23 -7.67
C ALA A 107 1.36 26.47 -7.34
N ARG A 108 1.92 27.20 -8.32
CA ARG A 108 2.57 28.48 -8.05
C ARG A 108 1.51 29.47 -7.62
N ASP A 109 1.66 30.00 -6.41
CA ASP A 109 0.90 31.15 -5.94
C ASP A 109 1.03 32.25 -6.99
N THR A 110 -0.11 32.80 -7.40
CA THR A 110 -0.13 34.10 -8.06
C THR A 110 0.57 35.06 -7.11
N VAL A 111 1.73 35.57 -7.51
CA VAL A 111 2.51 36.50 -6.71
C VAL A 111 1.62 37.71 -6.39
N GLY A 112 1.05 37.72 -5.18
CA GLY A 112 0.05 38.68 -4.73
C GLY A 112 -0.74 38.10 -3.56
N ASP A 113 -0.37 38.53 -2.36
CA ASP A 113 -0.88 38.13 -1.03
C ASP A 113 -2.32 38.60 -0.77
N GLU A 114 -3.15 38.66 -1.80
CA GLU A 114 -4.57 38.97 -1.70
C GLU A 114 -5.32 37.68 -1.95
N MET A 115 -6.17 37.29 -0.99
CA MET A 115 -7.08 36.18 -1.13
C MET A 115 -7.98 36.45 -2.33
N MET A 116 -7.57 35.99 -3.51
CA MET A 116 -8.42 35.96 -4.69
C MET A 116 -9.58 35.05 -4.38
N ASP A 117 -10.80 35.59 -4.46
CA ASP A 117 -12.02 34.81 -4.33
C ASP A 117 -12.03 33.71 -5.41
N GLU A 118 -12.77 32.61 -5.22
CA GLU A 118 -12.83 31.51 -6.21
C GLU A 118 -13.26 31.98 -7.61
N ASP A 119 -13.93 33.14 -7.71
CA ASP A 119 -14.34 33.80 -8.95
C ASP A 119 -13.21 34.55 -9.69
N ASP A 120 -12.04 34.73 -9.07
CA ASP A 120 -10.88 35.45 -9.65
C ASP A 120 -9.81 34.50 -10.24
N VAL A 121 -10.10 33.19 -10.32
CA VAL A 121 -9.18 32.24 -10.95
C VAL A 121 -9.15 32.48 -12.47
N PRO A 122 -7.99 32.75 -13.09
CA PRO A 122 -7.92 32.98 -14.52
C PRO A 122 -8.49 31.81 -15.34
N ASP A 123 -9.22 32.10 -16.42
CA ASP A 123 -9.83 31.10 -17.31
C ASP A 123 -8.81 30.06 -17.78
N GLU A 124 -7.56 30.46 -18.04
CA GLU A 124 -6.48 29.54 -18.41
C GLU A 124 -6.14 28.53 -17.31
N ARG A 125 -6.21 28.93 -16.03
CA ARG A 125 -6.00 28.00 -14.92
C ARG A 125 -7.16 27.02 -14.79
N VAL A 126 -8.40 27.46 -14.99
CA VAL A 126 -9.57 26.57 -15.03
C VAL A 126 -9.38 25.53 -16.15
N LYS A 127 -9.06 25.98 -17.37
CA LYS A 127 -8.80 25.11 -18.52
C LYS A 127 -7.61 24.17 -18.29
N LEU A 128 -6.55 24.63 -17.61
CA LEU A 128 -5.41 23.79 -17.24
C LEU A 128 -5.82 22.67 -16.27
N ARG A 129 -6.66 22.97 -15.27
CA ARG A 129 -7.17 21.98 -14.31
C ARG A 129 -8.04 20.93 -15.01
N GLU A 130 -8.91 21.35 -15.92
CA GLU A 130 -9.70 20.45 -16.76
C GLU A 130 -8.81 19.54 -17.60
N LEU A 131 -7.77 20.10 -18.22
CA LEU A 131 -6.80 19.34 -19.01
C LEU A 131 -6.03 18.31 -18.16
N ILE A 132 -5.59 18.67 -16.95
CA ILE A 132 -4.96 17.74 -16.00
C ILE A 132 -5.90 16.57 -15.72
N LEU A 133 -7.15 16.85 -15.34
CA LEU A 133 -8.15 15.83 -15.02
C LEU A 133 -8.51 14.94 -16.22
N LEU A 134 -8.41 15.48 -17.43
CA LEU A 134 -8.62 14.74 -18.67
C LEU A 134 -7.49 13.75 -18.99
N ILE A 135 -6.24 14.09 -18.65
CA ILE A 135 -5.05 13.29 -18.98
C ILE A 135 -4.80 12.20 -17.93
N VAL A 136 -4.92 12.53 -16.64
CA VAL A 136 -4.64 11.62 -15.51
C VAL A 136 -5.20 10.20 -15.70
N PRO A 137 -6.48 9.98 -16.07
CA PRO A 137 -7.05 8.63 -16.19
C PRO A 137 -6.52 7.83 -17.39
N THR A 138 -5.73 8.45 -18.27
CA THR A 138 -5.10 7.80 -19.44
C THR A 138 -3.65 7.42 -19.17
N LEU A 139 -3.09 7.82 -18.02
CA LEU A 139 -1.69 7.57 -17.70
C LEU A 139 -1.43 6.09 -17.42
N PRO A 140 -0.30 5.54 -17.92
CA PRO A 140 0.15 4.22 -17.51
C PRO A 140 0.36 4.14 -15.99
N SER A 141 0.07 2.99 -15.37
CA SER A 141 0.10 2.83 -13.90
C SER A 141 1.38 3.37 -13.25
N ARG A 142 2.56 3.10 -13.84
CA ARG A 142 3.84 3.59 -13.30
C ARG A 142 3.92 5.12 -13.26
N GLN A 143 3.43 5.79 -14.29
CA GLN A 143 3.43 7.25 -14.36
C GLN A 143 2.37 7.84 -13.43
N PHE A 144 1.18 7.22 -13.39
CA PHE A 144 0.11 7.57 -12.47
C PHE A 144 0.56 7.48 -11.00
N HIS A 145 1.17 6.36 -10.60
CA HIS A 145 1.69 6.17 -9.24
C HIS A 145 2.75 7.19 -8.89
N SER A 146 3.68 7.48 -9.80
CA SER A 146 4.70 8.51 -9.58
C SER A 146 4.09 9.90 -9.44
N LEU A 147 3.04 10.21 -10.21
CA LEU A 147 2.35 11.50 -10.15
C LEU A 147 1.62 11.68 -8.82
N VAL A 148 0.82 10.70 -8.39
CA VAL A 148 0.07 10.77 -7.12
C VAL A 148 1.03 10.76 -5.93
N THR A 149 2.13 10.00 -6.00
CA THR A 149 3.16 10.04 -4.94
C THR A 149 3.76 11.44 -4.84
N PHE A 150 4.09 12.06 -5.97
CA PHE A 150 4.56 13.44 -6.02
C PHE A 150 3.55 14.43 -5.43
N THR A 151 2.27 14.33 -5.77
CA THR A 151 1.24 15.24 -5.21
C THR A 151 1.10 15.07 -3.71
N ILE A 152 1.11 13.84 -3.20
CA ILE A 152 1.05 13.57 -1.76
C ILE A 152 2.31 14.10 -1.05
N ASP A 153 3.50 13.88 -1.61
CA ASP A 153 4.76 14.34 -1.03
C ASP A 153 4.87 15.87 -1.03
N THR A 154 4.25 16.54 -2.02
CA THR A 154 4.35 18.00 -2.19
C THR A 154 3.25 18.75 -1.43
N PHE A 155 2.01 18.23 -1.43
CA PHE A 155 0.83 18.92 -0.91
C PHE A 155 0.19 18.24 0.30
N GLY A 156 0.68 17.08 0.71
CA GLY A 156 0.16 16.32 1.86
C GLY A 156 -0.83 15.21 1.49
N SER A 157 -1.17 14.38 2.48
CA SER A 157 -2.08 13.23 2.35
C SER A 157 -3.53 13.61 2.08
N ASP A 158 -3.93 14.80 2.51
CA ASP A 158 -5.31 15.30 2.39
C ASP A 158 -5.51 16.20 1.17
N PHE A 159 -4.57 16.14 0.21
CA PHE A 159 -4.66 16.89 -1.03
C PHE A 159 -5.98 16.64 -1.77
N ASP A 160 -6.69 17.73 -2.06
CA ASP A 160 -7.99 17.71 -2.75
C ASP A 160 -8.17 18.85 -3.77
N ARG A 161 -7.09 19.53 -4.16
CA ARG A 161 -7.10 20.70 -5.07
C ARG A 161 -7.87 20.49 -6.37
N TYR A 162 -7.86 19.27 -6.92
CA TYR A 162 -8.55 18.94 -8.18
C TYR A 162 -9.89 18.23 -7.98
N LYS A 163 -10.43 18.23 -6.76
CA LYS A 163 -11.69 17.58 -6.42
C LYS A 163 -12.85 18.32 -7.07
N GLN A 164 -13.59 17.62 -7.93
CA GLN A 164 -14.76 18.17 -8.62
C GLN A 164 -16.01 18.09 -7.73
N GLU A 165 -17.00 18.94 -7.99
CA GLU A 165 -18.27 18.95 -7.25
C GLU A 165 -19.00 17.59 -7.28
N ASN A 166 -18.91 16.88 -8.42
CA ASN A 166 -19.52 15.57 -8.61
C ASN A 166 -18.70 14.40 -8.01
N PHE A 167 -17.61 14.68 -7.28
CA PHE A 167 -16.73 13.66 -6.71
C PHE A 167 -17.48 12.67 -5.83
N SER A 168 -18.29 13.16 -4.88
CA SER A 168 -19.02 12.31 -3.94
C SER A 168 -19.99 11.36 -4.64
N THR A 169 -20.74 11.86 -5.62
CA THR A 169 -21.66 11.04 -6.43
C THR A 169 -20.90 10.00 -7.25
N SER A 170 -19.77 10.38 -7.83
CA SER A 170 -18.91 9.49 -8.62
C SER A 170 -18.29 8.39 -7.77
N LEU A 171 -17.87 8.72 -6.55
CA LEU A 171 -17.34 7.80 -5.56
C LEU A 171 -18.39 6.78 -5.12
N VAL A 172 -19.59 7.22 -4.76
CA VAL A 172 -20.70 6.32 -4.40
C VAL A 172 -21.04 5.39 -5.56
N ALA A 173 -21.14 5.93 -6.79
CA ALA A 173 -21.40 5.13 -7.98
C ALA A 173 -20.26 4.13 -8.28
N PHE A 174 -19.02 4.46 -7.92
CA PHE A 174 -17.88 3.56 -8.03
C PHE A 174 -17.97 2.42 -7.00
N ILE A 175 -18.19 2.74 -5.73
CA ILE A 175 -18.31 1.74 -4.65
C ILE A 175 -19.47 0.77 -4.93
N ASN A 176 -20.63 1.28 -5.36
CA ASN A 176 -21.77 0.45 -5.74
C ASN A 176 -21.46 -0.47 -6.92
N ARG A 177 -20.64 -0.02 -7.89
CA ARG A 177 -20.18 -0.85 -9.02
C ARG A 177 -19.18 -1.91 -8.62
N VAL A 178 -18.26 -1.62 -7.68
CA VAL A 178 -17.39 -2.63 -7.08
C VAL A 178 -18.24 -3.73 -6.45
N GLY A 179 -19.36 -3.34 -5.82
CA GLY A 179 -20.30 -4.28 -5.24
C GLY A 179 -21.13 -5.10 -6.23
N ALA A 180 -21.53 -4.53 -7.37
CA ALA A 180 -22.33 -5.22 -8.38
C ALA A 180 -21.47 -6.11 -9.32
N GLY A 181 -20.25 -5.69 -9.63
CA GLY A 181 -19.33 -6.40 -10.54
C GLY A 181 -18.77 -7.71 -9.98
N ALA A 182 -18.94 -7.97 -8.68
CA ALA A 182 -18.56 -9.23 -8.06
C ALA A 182 -19.49 -10.41 -8.40
N SER A 183 -20.66 -10.14 -8.99
CA SER A 183 -21.67 -11.17 -9.33
C SER A 183 -21.62 -11.66 -10.78
N ASP A 184 -21.08 -10.89 -11.72
CA ASP A 184 -21.22 -11.18 -13.17
C ASP A 184 -19.88 -11.45 -13.86
N CYS A 185 -19.61 -12.74 -14.12
CA CYS A 185 -18.34 -13.25 -14.64
C CYS A 185 -18.08 -12.99 -16.15
N ALA A 186 -19.02 -12.38 -16.90
CA ALA A 186 -18.99 -12.42 -18.38
C ALA A 186 -18.61 -11.10 -19.10
N SER A 187 -18.63 -9.93 -18.44
CA SER A 187 -18.40 -8.60 -19.07
C SER A 187 -17.04 -7.95 -18.71
N SER A 188 -16.13 -8.77 -18.18
CA SER A 188 -14.98 -8.35 -17.35
C SER A 188 -13.97 -7.39 -18.01
N LYS A 189 -13.67 -7.49 -19.31
CA LYS A 189 -12.54 -6.72 -19.91
C LYS A 189 -12.82 -5.23 -20.15
N THR A 190 -14.05 -4.89 -20.58
CA THR A 190 -14.42 -3.48 -20.86
C THR A 190 -14.72 -2.74 -19.56
N ILE A 191 -15.38 -3.42 -18.62
CA ILE A 191 -15.65 -2.89 -17.27
C ILE A 191 -14.34 -2.69 -16.50
N GLN A 192 -13.36 -3.59 -16.62
CA GLN A 192 -12.06 -3.40 -15.95
C GLN A 192 -11.31 -2.14 -16.44
N ARG A 193 -11.39 -1.79 -17.73
CA ARG A 193 -10.73 -0.59 -18.26
C ARG A 193 -11.42 0.71 -17.82
N THR A 194 -12.75 0.77 -17.91
CA THR A 194 -13.52 1.97 -17.48
C THR A 194 -13.49 2.17 -15.97
N THR A 195 -13.51 1.08 -15.20
CA THR A 195 -13.32 1.11 -13.74
C THR A 195 -11.92 1.56 -13.38
N GLY A 196 -10.90 1.19 -14.16
CA GLY A 196 -9.51 1.64 -13.95
C GLY A 196 -9.32 3.15 -14.13
N ALA A 197 -9.85 3.71 -15.22
CA ALA A 197 -9.80 5.15 -15.48
C ALA A 197 -10.56 5.96 -14.40
N THR A 198 -11.75 5.51 -14.03
CA THR A 198 -12.56 6.14 -12.96
C THR A 198 -11.81 6.09 -11.62
N LEU A 199 -11.22 4.94 -11.27
CA LEU A 199 -10.46 4.78 -10.04
C LEU A 199 -9.24 5.70 -10.00
N GLN A 200 -8.47 5.79 -11.10
CA GLN A 200 -7.32 6.69 -11.18
C GLN A 200 -7.73 8.15 -10.96
N LEU A 201 -8.83 8.58 -11.60
CA LEU A 201 -9.36 9.93 -11.44
C LEU A 201 -9.77 10.20 -9.98
N LEU A 202 -10.53 9.29 -9.36
CA LEU A 202 -10.95 9.43 -7.95
C LEU A 202 -9.75 9.48 -6.99
N ILE A 203 -8.75 8.62 -7.18
CA ILE A 203 -7.52 8.62 -6.37
C ILE A 203 -6.75 9.93 -6.52
N PHE A 204 -6.63 10.46 -7.74
CA PHE A 204 -5.92 11.71 -7.97
C PHE A 204 -6.64 12.92 -7.37
N GLN A 205 -7.97 12.93 -7.42
CA GLN A 205 -8.79 14.01 -6.86
C GLN A 205 -8.79 14.05 -5.34
N SER A 206 -8.88 12.89 -4.66
CA SER A 206 -8.78 12.83 -3.19
C SER A 206 -8.41 11.42 -2.73
N PRO A 207 -7.12 11.11 -2.55
CA PRO A 207 -6.64 9.77 -2.21
C PRO A 207 -7.09 9.35 -0.80
N ALA A 208 -7.10 10.25 0.19
CA ALA A 208 -7.59 9.96 1.52
C ALA A 208 -9.06 9.55 1.52
N THR A 209 -9.92 10.29 0.80
CA THR A 209 -11.36 10.04 0.79
C THR A 209 -11.71 8.71 0.13
N ILE A 210 -11.05 8.34 -0.98
CA ILE A 210 -11.31 7.05 -1.65
C ILE A 210 -10.95 5.86 -0.76
N PHE A 211 -9.76 5.84 -0.15
CA PHE A 211 -9.34 4.71 0.70
C PHE A 211 -10.17 4.66 1.98
N THR A 212 -10.48 5.82 2.58
CA THR A 212 -11.38 5.90 3.75
C THR A 212 -12.76 5.36 3.41
N SER A 213 -13.32 5.70 2.26
CA SER A 213 -14.67 5.28 1.87
C SER A 213 -14.72 3.79 1.52
N LEU A 214 -13.68 3.25 0.88
CA LEU A 214 -13.56 1.82 0.62
C LEU A 214 -13.53 1.02 1.92
N VAL A 215 -12.76 1.47 2.92
CA VAL A 215 -12.69 0.80 4.22
C VAL A 215 -13.99 1.01 5.02
N SER A 216 -14.56 2.21 4.99
CA SER A 216 -15.83 2.53 5.68
C SER A 216 -16.98 1.67 5.19
N PHE A 217 -17.03 1.38 3.88
CA PHE A 217 -18.02 0.46 3.31
C PHE A 217 -18.00 -0.92 3.98
N LEU A 218 -16.83 -1.41 4.44
CA LEU A 218 -16.71 -2.71 5.12
C LEU A 218 -17.38 -2.73 6.51
N TYR A 219 -17.58 -1.57 7.14
CA TYR A 219 -18.25 -1.48 8.44
C TYR A 219 -19.74 -1.80 8.36
N ASP A 220 -20.35 -1.50 7.21
CA ASP A 220 -21.78 -1.70 6.97
C ASP A 220 -22.09 -3.06 6.33
N LEU A 221 -21.07 -3.79 5.85
CA LEU A 221 -21.25 -5.10 5.24
C LEU A 221 -21.72 -6.15 6.25
N ARG A 222 -22.91 -6.70 6.00
CA ARG A 222 -23.50 -7.80 6.76
C ARG A 222 -24.12 -8.83 5.82
N GLY A 223 -24.02 -10.11 6.18
CA GLY A 223 -24.68 -11.20 5.47
C GLY A 223 -23.77 -12.06 4.58
N PRO A 224 -24.36 -13.02 3.87
CA PRO A 224 -23.61 -13.95 3.01
C PRO A 224 -22.97 -13.22 1.83
N GLY A 225 -21.77 -13.65 1.43
CA GLY A 225 -21.05 -13.07 0.29
C GLY A 225 -20.20 -11.84 0.59
N MET A 226 -20.11 -11.39 1.85
CA MET A 226 -19.25 -10.25 2.25
C MET A 226 -17.78 -10.40 1.82
N GLU A 227 -17.28 -11.64 1.74
CA GLU A 227 -15.90 -11.97 1.35
C GLU A 227 -15.58 -11.48 -0.06
N PHE A 228 -16.53 -11.58 -1.00
CA PHE A 228 -16.34 -11.10 -2.37
C PHE A 228 -16.10 -9.58 -2.43
N TYR A 229 -16.81 -8.81 -1.60
CA TYR A 229 -16.63 -7.36 -1.52
C TYR A 229 -15.27 -7.01 -0.92
N VAL A 230 -14.87 -7.72 0.14
CA VAL A 230 -13.55 -7.57 0.74
C VAL A 230 -12.46 -7.87 -0.29
N ASP A 231 -12.54 -8.99 -1.00
CA ASP A 231 -11.56 -9.36 -2.01
C ASP A 231 -11.49 -8.36 -3.18
N ALA A 232 -12.62 -7.80 -3.61
CA ALA A 232 -12.63 -6.75 -4.63
C ALA A 232 -11.90 -5.48 -4.16
N ILE A 233 -12.11 -5.08 -2.90
CA ILE A 233 -11.40 -3.94 -2.27
C ILE A 233 -9.90 -4.25 -2.14
N ILE A 234 -9.54 -5.47 -1.74
CA ILE A 234 -8.15 -5.91 -1.64
C ILE A 234 -7.45 -5.85 -3.00
N VAL A 235 -8.11 -6.28 -4.08
CA VAL A 235 -7.56 -6.17 -5.45
C VAL A 235 -7.30 -4.71 -5.85
N ILE A 236 -8.17 -3.78 -5.45
CA ILE A 236 -7.97 -2.34 -5.67
C ILE A 236 -6.75 -1.85 -4.89
N ILE A 237 -6.66 -2.17 -3.60
CA ILE A 237 -5.55 -1.80 -2.71
C ILE A 237 -4.22 -2.35 -3.25
N GLU A 238 -4.19 -3.62 -3.67
CA GLU A 238 -2.99 -4.27 -4.20
C GLU A 238 -2.52 -3.61 -5.50
N ARG A 239 -3.44 -3.33 -6.43
CA ARG A 239 -3.13 -2.63 -7.69
C ARG A 239 -2.60 -1.21 -7.46
N GLN A 240 -3.00 -0.57 -6.37
CA GLN A 240 -2.61 0.78 -5.99
C GLN A 240 -1.65 0.82 -4.82
N ARG A 241 -0.92 -0.28 -4.57
CA ARG A 241 0.00 -0.46 -3.43
C ARG A 241 0.89 0.76 -3.12
N PRO A 242 1.57 1.40 -4.10
CA PRO A 242 2.46 2.53 -3.80
C PRO A 242 1.77 3.73 -3.14
N ILE A 243 0.46 3.87 -3.36
CA ILE A 243 -0.37 4.95 -2.82
C ILE A 243 -1.11 4.45 -1.58
N ALA A 244 -1.74 3.27 -1.67
CA ALA A 244 -2.60 2.71 -0.63
C ALA A 244 -1.86 2.49 0.71
N VAL A 245 -0.57 2.14 0.66
CA VAL A 245 0.25 1.89 1.85
C VAL A 245 0.26 3.08 2.83
N ARG A 246 0.05 4.31 2.34
CA ARG A 246 0.01 5.54 3.14
C ARG A 246 -1.30 5.74 3.92
N TYR A 247 -2.40 5.13 3.47
CA TYR A 247 -3.74 5.37 4.02
C TYR A 247 -4.29 4.19 4.81
N ILE A 248 -3.92 2.96 4.45
CA ILE A 248 -4.52 1.76 5.06
C ILE A 248 -4.03 1.51 6.50
N TRP A 249 -2.82 1.97 6.86
CA TRP A 249 -2.22 1.66 8.17
C TRP A 249 -3.04 2.20 9.33
N GLN A 250 -3.47 3.47 9.26
CA GLN A 250 -4.29 4.09 10.29
C GLN A 250 -5.62 3.36 10.48
N HIS A 251 -6.22 2.85 9.39
CA HIS A 251 -7.43 2.04 9.49
C HIS A 251 -7.17 0.70 10.18
N LEU A 252 -6.02 0.06 9.94
CA LEU A 252 -5.64 -1.16 10.67
C LEU A 252 -5.37 -0.88 12.15
N GLU A 253 -4.75 0.26 12.49
CA GLU A 253 -4.54 0.66 13.89
C GLU A 253 -5.86 0.94 14.61
N SER A 254 -6.81 1.63 13.97
CA SER A 254 -8.19 1.78 14.47
C SER A 254 -8.84 0.41 14.68
N LEU A 255 -8.67 -0.49 13.71
CA LEU A 255 -9.28 -1.81 13.71
C LEU A 255 -8.76 -2.73 14.81
N LEU A 256 -7.44 -2.78 14.99
CA LEU A 256 -6.76 -3.83 15.76
C LEU A 256 -6.22 -3.33 17.10
N VAL A 257 -5.98 -2.03 17.26
CA VAL A 257 -5.16 -1.50 18.37
C VAL A 257 -5.86 -0.43 19.20
N THR A 258 -6.61 0.48 18.59
CA THR A 258 -7.14 1.67 19.29
C THR A 258 -8.63 1.59 19.55
N ASP A 259 -9.46 1.41 18.52
CA ASP A 259 -10.93 1.40 18.66
C ASP A 259 -11.52 -0.02 18.72
N PHE A 260 -10.71 -1.04 18.42
CA PHE A 260 -11.12 -2.45 18.33
C PHE A 260 -12.34 -2.67 17.42
N ASN A 261 -12.38 -1.93 16.31
CA ASN A 261 -13.46 -2.03 15.32
C ASN A 261 -13.60 -3.45 14.70
N ILE A 262 -12.60 -4.32 14.89
CA ILE A 262 -12.65 -5.74 14.48
C ILE A 262 -13.88 -6.49 15.00
N CYS A 263 -14.42 -6.09 16.15
CA CYS A 263 -15.61 -6.71 16.74
C CYS A 263 -16.92 -6.37 16.02
N LYS A 264 -16.94 -5.39 15.10
CA LYS A 264 -18.19 -4.91 14.49
C LYS A 264 -18.75 -5.86 13.44
N THR A 265 -17.91 -6.37 12.55
CA THR A 265 -18.32 -7.27 11.46
C THR A 265 -17.23 -8.28 11.14
N LYS A 266 -17.64 -9.48 10.70
CA LYS A 266 -16.71 -10.51 10.22
C LYS A 266 -15.92 -10.07 8.97
N ALA A 267 -16.47 -9.15 8.19
CA ALA A 267 -15.82 -8.58 7.00
C ALA A 267 -14.52 -7.84 7.37
N LEU A 268 -14.50 -7.12 8.50
CA LEU A 268 -13.33 -6.37 8.95
C LEU A 268 -12.18 -7.28 9.39
N LYS A 269 -12.50 -8.38 10.08
CA LYS A 269 -11.50 -9.42 10.42
C LYS A 269 -10.92 -10.07 9.16
N TYR A 270 -11.78 -10.45 8.21
CA TYR A 270 -11.34 -10.99 6.93
C TYR A 270 -10.49 -9.97 6.15
N PHE A 271 -10.86 -8.69 6.17
CA PHE A 271 -10.06 -7.61 5.58
C PHE A 271 -8.66 -7.53 6.20
N ALA A 272 -8.53 -7.50 7.52
CA ALA A 272 -7.22 -7.50 8.19
C ALA A 272 -6.36 -8.71 7.81
N GLN A 273 -6.98 -9.89 7.76
CA GLN A 273 -6.32 -11.12 7.32
C GLN A 273 -5.83 -11.01 5.86
N ARG A 274 -6.67 -10.53 4.94
CA ARG A 274 -6.33 -10.38 3.53
C ARG A 274 -5.24 -9.34 3.31
N ILE A 275 -5.24 -8.24 4.07
CA ILE A 275 -4.17 -7.22 4.02
C ILE A 275 -2.81 -7.83 4.40
N TYR A 276 -2.78 -8.67 5.43
CA TYR A 276 -1.57 -9.43 5.78
C TYR A 276 -1.15 -10.38 4.64
N GLU A 277 -2.10 -11.12 4.06
CA GLU A 277 -1.82 -12.12 3.03
C GLU A 277 -1.28 -11.52 1.72
N VAL A 278 -1.75 -10.32 1.33
CA VAL A 278 -1.19 -9.59 0.19
C VAL A 278 0.12 -8.87 0.52
N GLU A 279 0.59 -8.96 1.77
CA GLU A 279 1.85 -8.34 2.23
C GLU A 279 1.89 -6.83 1.94
N LEU A 280 0.78 -6.11 2.14
CA LEU A 280 0.75 -4.64 1.92
C LEU A 280 1.83 -3.94 2.75
N TYR A 281 2.06 -4.46 3.96
CA TYR A 281 3.10 -4.07 4.89
C TYR A 281 4.03 -5.25 5.18
N GLU A 282 5.21 -4.96 5.71
CA GLU A 282 6.12 -6.00 6.20
C GLU A 282 5.43 -6.87 7.25
N ARG A 283 5.57 -8.19 7.11
CA ARG A 283 4.92 -9.17 7.98
C ARG A 283 5.28 -8.95 9.45
N GLU A 284 6.55 -8.69 9.75
CA GLU A 284 7.00 -8.44 11.13
C GLU A 284 6.32 -7.20 11.72
N SER A 285 6.31 -6.09 10.98
CA SER A 285 5.65 -4.85 11.40
C SER A 285 4.15 -5.05 11.65
N PHE A 286 3.46 -5.81 10.79
CA PHE A 286 2.06 -6.16 11.01
C PHE A 286 1.85 -6.96 12.30
N TYR A 287 2.67 -7.98 12.57
CA TYR A 287 2.57 -8.76 13.80
C TYR A 287 2.83 -7.93 15.05
N ARG A 288 3.97 -7.25 15.10
CA ARG A 288 4.44 -6.59 16.32
C ARG A 288 3.65 -5.32 16.61
N GLN A 289 3.44 -4.48 15.60
CA GLN A 289 2.84 -3.16 15.79
C GLN A 289 1.32 -3.17 15.78
N LEU A 290 0.68 -4.16 15.15
CA LEU A 290 -0.79 -4.29 15.09
C LEU A 290 -1.32 -5.44 15.92
N LEU A 291 -0.95 -6.70 15.63
CA LEU A 291 -1.55 -7.85 16.31
C LEU A 291 -1.16 -7.97 17.77
N LEU A 292 0.13 -8.12 18.09
CA LEU A 292 0.62 -8.30 19.46
C LEU A 292 0.33 -7.06 20.32
N ARG A 293 0.57 -5.87 19.77
CA ARG A 293 0.20 -4.60 20.42
C ARG A 293 -1.31 -4.50 20.67
N GLY A 294 -2.13 -4.92 19.72
CA GLY A 294 -3.59 -4.95 19.84
C GLY A 294 -4.05 -5.90 20.93
N ILE A 295 -3.50 -7.12 20.97
CA ILE A 295 -3.78 -8.13 22.00
C ILE A 295 -3.42 -7.58 23.40
N ALA A 296 -2.25 -6.95 23.54
CA ALA A 296 -1.82 -6.33 24.80
C ALA A 296 -2.82 -5.26 25.25
N LYS A 297 -3.16 -4.32 24.36
CA LYS A 297 -4.11 -3.25 24.69
C LYS A 297 -5.52 -3.76 24.96
N ALA A 298 -6.00 -4.76 24.23
CA ALA A 298 -7.33 -5.34 24.46
C ALA A 298 -7.40 -5.97 25.86
N TYR A 299 -6.31 -6.63 26.28
CA TYR A 299 -6.19 -7.16 27.62
C TYR A 299 -6.07 -6.07 28.69
N GLU A 300 -5.18 -5.08 28.51
CA GLU A 300 -5.02 -3.92 29.41
C GLU A 300 -6.33 -3.16 29.65
N THR A 301 -7.10 -2.96 28.58
CA THR A 301 -8.41 -2.29 28.63
C THR A 301 -9.56 -3.20 29.05
N ARG A 302 -9.27 -4.48 29.36
CA ARG A 302 -10.24 -5.52 29.74
C ARG A 302 -11.35 -5.74 28.71
N ASN A 303 -11.07 -5.46 27.44
CA ASN A 303 -11.99 -5.71 26.33
C ASN A 303 -11.86 -7.16 25.86
N LEU A 304 -12.52 -8.08 26.57
CA LEU A 304 -12.41 -9.52 26.31
C LEU A 304 -12.96 -9.94 24.93
N LEU A 305 -13.95 -9.21 24.39
CA LEU A 305 -14.47 -9.46 23.04
C LEU A 305 -13.42 -9.14 21.98
N ALA A 306 -12.73 -8.01 22.11
CA ALA A 306 -11.64 -7.65 21.21
C ALA A 306 -10.47 -8.62 21.35
N LEU A 307 -10.14 -9.03 22.57
CA LEU A 307 -9.10 -10.02 22.83
C LEU A 307 -9.38 -11.34 22.12
N GLU A 308 -10.60 -11.88 22.22
CA GLU A 308 -11.02 -13.10 21.52
C GLU A 308 -10.90 -12.96 19.99
N GLU A 309 -11.40 -11.87 19.42
CA GLU A 309 -11.34 -11.66 17.96
C GLU A 309 -9.91 -11.50 17.43
N LEU A 310 -9.05 -10.81 18.19
CA LEU A 310 -7.63 -10.63 17.86
C LEU A 310 -6.84 -11.93 17.97
N LEU A 311 -7.07 -12.73 19.01
CA LEU A 311 -6.46 -14.06 19.16
C LEU A 311 -6.91 -15.00 18.05
N SER A 312 -8.19 -14.97 17.68
CA SER A 312 -8.71 -15.76 16.57
C SER A 312 -8.13 -15.32 15.22
N LEU A 313 -7.96 -14.01 14.99
CA LEU A 313 -7.24 -13.50 13.82
C LEU A 313 -5.78 -13.96 13.83
N PHE A 314 -5.09 -13.85 14.96
CA PHE A 314 -3.72 -14.34 15.10
C PHE A 314 -3.64 -15.83 14.75
N ASN A 315 -4.51 -16.67 15.29
CA ASN A 315 -4.54 -18.10 14.98
C ASN A 315 -4.67 -18.35 13.47
N SER A 316 -5.62 -17.66 12.81
CA SER A 316 -5.84 -17.80 11.36
C SER A 316 -4.61 -17.45 10.52
N ILE A 317 -3.83 -16.44 10.94
CA ILE A 317 -2.64 -16.00 10.23
C ILE A 317 -1.44 -16.91 10.58
N TRP A 318 -1.27 -17.23 11.86
CA TRP A 318 -0.14 -18.00 12.37
C TRP A 318 -0.12 -19.42 11.81
N THR A 319 -1.24 -20.13 11.83
CA THR A 319 -1.32 -21.49 11.27
C THR A 319 -0.96 -21.51 9.78
N LYS A 320 -1.37 -20.48 9.02
CA LYS A 320 -1.00 -20.35 7.60
C LYS A 320 0.50 -20.07 7.44
N LEU A 321 1.09 -19.22 8.27
CA LEU A 321 2.53 -18.96 8.23
C LEU A 321 3.35 -20.21 8.54
N LEU A 322 2.88 -21.08 9.44
CA LEU A 322 3.57 -22.32 9.79
C LEU A 322 3.45 -23.42 8.73
N THR A 323 2.40 -23.39 7.90
CA THR A 323 2.09 -24.43 6.91
C THR A 323 2.53 -24.07 5.48
N ILE A 324 2.61 -22.78 5.12
CA ILE A 324 2.86 -22.33 3.74
C ILE A 324 4.35 -22.00 3.51
N TYR A 325 4.96 -22.72 2.56
CA TYR A 325 6.36 -22.63 2.11
C TYR A 325 6.73 -21.37 1.28
N ARG A 326 6.16 -20.20 1.57
CA ARG A 326 6.75 -18.90 1.17
C ARG A 326 7.45 -18.32 2.39
N ALA A 327 8.57 -18.97 2.72
CA ALA A 327 9.26 -18.78 3.99
C ALA A 327 9.58 -17.29 4.23
N PRO A 328 9.00 -16.68 5.28
CA PRO A 328 9.63 -15.51 5.88
C PRO A 328 11.06 -15.85 6.29
N SER A 329 11.92 -14.86 6.52
CA SER A 329 13.25 -15.15 7.08
C SER A 329 13.09 -15.93 8.39
N LYS A 330 13.94 -16.95 8.60
CA LYS A 330 13.92 -17.74 9.86
C LYS A 330 14.00 -16.81 11.08
N ASP A 331 14.75 -15.73 10.95
CA ASP A 331 14.90 -14.69 11.98
C ASP A 331 13.57 -13.98 12.30
N MET A 332 12.78 -13.63 11.29
CA MET A 332 11.47 -13.00 11.51
C MET A 332 10.51 -13.96 12.22
N VAL A 333 10.44 -15.22 11.77
CA VAL A 333 9.58 -16.24 12.42
C VAL A 333 10.00 -16.46 13.88
N ARG A 334 11.31 -16.58 14.13
CA ARG A 334 11.86 -16.70 15.49
C ARG A 334 11.50 -15.50 16.36
N THR A 335 11.65 -14.29 15.84
CA THR A 335 11.37 -13.04 16.58
C THR A 335 9.89 -12.95 16.97
N VAL A 336 8.99 -13.16 16.01
CA VAL A 336 7.54 -13.14 16.28
C VAL A 336 7.14 -14.26 17.23
N ALA A 337 7.66 -15.48 17.05
CA ALA A 337 7.35 -16.58 17.96
C ALA A 337 7.81 -16.28 19.40
N LYS A 338 8.97 -15.65 19.58
CA LYS A 338 9.51 -15.33 20.91
C LYS A 338 8.64 -14.31 21.64
N GLU A 339 8.30 -13.21 20.98
CA GLU A 339 7.43 -12.19 21.55
C GLU A 339 6.02 -12.72 21.83
N SER A 340 5.48 -13.53 20.90
CA SER A 340 4.18 -14.16 21.05
C SER A 340 4.15 -15.14 22.22
N ALA A 341 5.17 -15.97 22.39
CA ALA A 341 5.24 -16.93 23.50
C ALA A 341 5.28 -16.22 24.86
N VAL A 342 6.05 -15.14 24.98
CA VAL A 342 6.11 -14.31 26.19
C VAL A 342 4.72 -13.77 26.54
N GLN A 343 4.07 -13.14 25.56
CA GLN A 343 2.78 -12.50 25.75
C GLN A 343 1.65 -13.50 26.01
N LEU A 344 1.58 -14.60 25.23
CA LEU A 344 0.58 -15.65 25.39
C LEU A 344 0.75 -16.39 26.74
N GLY A 345 1.99 -16.61 27.19
CA GLY A 345 2.27 -17.17 28.51
C GLY A 345 1.72 -16.28 29.63
N GLN A 346 1.99 -14.97 29.57
CA GLN A 346 1.45 -14.01 30.55
C GLN A 346 -0.08 -13.96 30.52
N LEU A 347 -0.68 -13.88 29.33
CA LEU A 347 -2.14 -13.86 29.19
C LEU A 347 -2.80 -15.13 29.72
N SER A 348 -2.17 -16.30 29.51
CA SER A 348 -2.67 -17.57 30.03
C SER A 348 -2.69 -17.56 31.57
N ALA A 349 -1.62 -17.08 32.19
CA ALA A 349 -1.53 -16.93 33.64
C ALA A 349 -2.63 -16.01 34.18
N ASP A 350 -2.76 -14.83 33.58
CA ASP A 350 -3.67 -13.80 34.06
C ASP A 350 -5.14 -14.15 33.83
N LEU A 351 -5.49 -14.72 32.68
CA LEU A 351 -6.85 -15.17 32.40
C LEU A 351 -7.26 -16.32 33.32
N ARG A 352 -6.34 -17.23 33.67
CA ARG A 352 -6.60 -18.31 34.64
C ARG A 352 -6.85 -17.79 36.05
N THR A 353 -6.09 -16.80 36.50
CA THR A 353 -6.33 -16.17 37.81
C THR A 353 -7.63 -15.34 37.82
N GLY A 354 -7.98 -14.71 36.70
CA GLY A 354 -9.22 -13.93 36.52
C GLY A 354 -10.50 -14.74 36.26
N LEU A 355 -10.40 -16.04 35.95
CA LEU A 355 -11.54 -16.92 35.60
C LEU A 355 -12.51 -17.23 36.75
N VAL A 356 -12.29 -16.65 37.93
CA VAL A 356 -13.19 -16.70 39.08
C VAL A 356 -14.60 -16.13 38.78
N ASN A 357 -14.77 -15.37 37.68
CA ASN A 357 -16.00 -14.64 37.37
C ASN A 357 -16.88 -15.20 36.23
N SER A 358 -16.60 -16.40 35.69
CA SER A 358 -17.47 -17.09 34.70
C SER A 358 -17.84 -16.29 33.43
N ASN A 359 -16.92 -15.49 32.87
CA ASN A 359 -17.16 -14.78 31.61
C ASN A 359 -16.86 -15.69 30.38
N PRO A 360 -17.84 -15.97 29.49
CA PRO A 360 -17.65 -16.86 28.34
C PRO A 360 -16.55 -16.38 27.37
N ASN A 361 -16.40 -15.07 27.17
CA ASN A 361 -15.36 -14.52 26.30
C ASN A 361 -13.96 -14.71 26.91
N GLY A 362 -13.87 -14.70 28.25
CA GLY A 362 -12.61 -15.00 28.96
C GLY A 362 -12.20 -16.47 28.82
N ILE A 363 -13.16 -17.39 28.83
CA ILE A 363 -12.93 -18.82 28.59
C ILE A 363 -12.48 -19.06 27.15
N ASN A 364 -13.17 -18.46 26.17
CA ASN A 364 -12.80 -18.57 24.75
C ASN A 364 -11.41 -17.97 24.48
N ALA A 365 -11.11 -16.80 25.05
CA ALA A 365 -9.80 -16.18 24.95
C ALA A 365 -8.70 -17.08 25.53
N LEU A 366 -8.91 -17.69 26.71
CA LEU A 366 -7.95 -18.63 27.27
C LEU A 366 -7.74 -19.86 26.38
N SER A 367 -8.82 -20.42 25.82
CA SER A 367 -8.72 -21.54 24.87
C SER A 367 -7.86 -21.19 23.67
N LEU A 368 -8.13 -20.02 23.05
CA LEU A 368 -7.35 -19.54 21.90
C LEU A 368 -5.89 -19.25 22.25
N VAL A 369 -5.61 -18.71 23.45
CA VAL A 369 -4.24 -18.50 23.92
C VAL A 369 -3.48 -19.83 23.99
N ILE A 370 -4.12 -20.87 24.53
CA ILE A 370 -3.49 -22.20 24.67
C ILE A 370 -3.30 -22.86 23.31
N GLU A 371 -4.31 -22.79 22.43
CA GLU A 371 -4.21 -23.28 21.05
C GLU A 371 -3.09 -22.60 20.25
N LEU A 372 -2.83 -21.32 20.51
CA LEU A 372 -1.74 -20.56 19.89
C LEU A 372 -0.38 -20.83 20.53
N LEU A 373 -0.34 -21.06 21.85
CA LEU A 373 0.91 -21.23 22.57
C LEU A 373 1.64 -22.50 22.12
N VAL A 374 0.95 -23.65 22.03
CA VAL A 374 1.55 -24.94 21.61
C VAL A 374 2.34 -24.86 20.30
N PRO A 375 1.74 -24.45 19.15
CA PRO A 375 2.46 -24.38 17.90
C PRO A 375 3.57 -23.30 17.93
N THR A 376 3.39 -22.24 18.72
CA THR A 376 4.42 -21.20 18.88
C THR A 376 5.65 -21.73 19.62
N LEU A 377 5.47 -22.53 20.67
CA LEU A 377 6.56 -23.16 21.41
C LEU A 377 7.30 -24.19 20.53
N SER A 378 6.58 -25.02 19.80
CA SER A 378 7.20 -25.98 18.86
C SER A 378 8.07 -25.29 17.80
N VAL A 379 7.67 -24.09 17.35
CA VAL A 379 8.46 -23.28 16.41
C VAL A 379 9.74 -22.75 17.06
N LEU A 380 9.66 -22.33 18.32
CA LEU A 380 10.82 -21.89 19.09
C LEU A 380 11.79 -23.04 19.33
N GLU A 381 11.33 -24.22 19.73
CA GLU A 381 12.21 -25.40 19.89
C GLU A 381 13.01 -25.72 18.61
N ARG A 382 12.39 -25.54 17.44
CA ARG A 382 13.04 -25.79 16.15
C ARG A 382 13.98 -24.67 15.69
N LEU A 383 13.72 -23.42 16.07
CA LEU A 383 14.37 -22.22 15.48
C LEU A 383 15.22 -21.41 16.46
N CYS A 384 15.09 -21.62 17.77
CA CYS A 384 15.84 -20.87 18.78
C CYS A 384 17.27 -21.37 18.94
N SER A 385 18.16 -20.41 19.20
CA SER A 385 19.50 -20.69 19.69
C SER A 385 19.47 -21.01 21.19
N GLU A 386 20.52 -21.61 21.75
CA GLU A 386 20.64 -21.86 23.19
C GLU A 386 20.43 -20.57 24.02
N ALA A 387 20.98 -19.43 23.56
CA ALA A 387 20.80 -18.14 24.20
C ALA A 387 19.34 -17.60 24.15
N ASP A 388 18.57 -17.96 23.12
CA ASP A 388 17.15 -17.60 23.06
C ASP A 388 16.32 -18.43 24.04
N ASN A 389 16.64 -19.73 24.16
CA ASN A 389 16.01 -20.64 25.11
C ASN A 389 16.31 -20.26 26.56
N GLU A 390 17.55 -19.91 26.89
CA GLU A 390 17.92 -19.42 28.22
C GLU A 390 17.16 -18.14 28.59
N ASN A 391 17.01 -17.20 27.65
CA ASN A 391 16.24 -15.98 27.88
C ASN A 391 14.75 -16.25 28.09
N LEU A 392 14.14 -17.12 27.27
CA LEU A 392 12.75 -17.52 27.41
C LEU A 392 12.50 -18.24 28.74
N GLN A 393 13.38 -19.17 29.13
CA GLN A 393 13.29 -19.84 30.43
C GLN A 393 13.47 -18.89 31.59
N LYS A 394 14.33 -17.88 31.46
CA LYS A 394 14.51 -16.84 32.48
C LYS A 394 13.25 -15.99 32.65
N ILE A 395 12.62 -15.57 31.54
CA ILE A 395 11.34 -14.85 31.56
C ILE A 395 10.26 -15.73 32.19
N ALA A 396 10.15 -16.98 31.74
CA ALA A 396 9.18 -17.95 32.26
C ALA A 396 9.31 -18.14 33.79
N LYS A 397 10.54 -18.34 34.27
CA LYS A 397 10.82 -18.56 35.70
C LYS A 397 10.56 -17.33 36.57
N ASN A 398 10.76 -16.13 36.03
CA ASN A 398 10.68 -14.89 36.79
C ASN A 398 9.30 -14.23 36.74
N GLU A 399 8.58 -14.37 35.62
CA GLU A 399 7.37 -13.59 35.35
C GLU A 399 6.09 -14.44 35.40
N TRP A 400 6.19 -15.77 35.22
CA TRP A 400 5.01 -16.63 35.17
C TRP A 400 4.75 -17.38 36.47
N PRO A 401 3.48 -17.62 36.85
CA PRO A 401 3.14 -18.52 37.95
C PRO A 401 3.61 -19.95 37.68
N LEU A 402 3.93 -20.69 38.74
CA LEU A 402 4.40 -22.09 38.69
C LEU A 402 3.51 -22.99 37.84
N THR A 403 2.20 -22.76 37.82
CA THR A 403 1.27 -23.50 36.97
C THR A 403 1.52 -23.22 35.50
N THR A 404 1.65 -21.96 35.09
CA THR A 404 2.01 -21.57 33.71
C THR A 404 3.41 -22.06 33.32
N GLN A 405 4.37 -22.07 34.25
CA GLN A 405 5.69 -22.68 34.04
C GLN A 405 5.58 -24.19 33.76
N TYR A 406 4.79 -24.91 34.56
CA TYR A 406 4.53 -26.33 34.37
C TYR A 406 3.91 -26.63 33.00
N TYR A 407 2.93 -25.84 32.56
CA TYR A 407 2.39 -25.96 31.21
C TYR A 407 3.44 -25.62 30.15
N PHE A 408 4.26 -24.58 30.32
CA PHE A 408 5.30 -24.24 29.35
C PHE A 408 6.36 -25.35 29.19
N GLU A 409 6.67 -26.10 30.26
CA GLU A 409 7.60 -27.23 30.24
C GLU A 409 6.99 -28.51 29.65
N ILE A 410 5.68 -28.71 29.79
CA ILE A 410 4.99 -29.95 29.43
C ILE A 410 4.23 -29.87 28.09
N LEU A 411 3.66 -28.71 27.75
CA LEU A 411 2.87 -28.51 26.53
C LEU A 411 3.63 -28.84 25.23
N PRO A 412 4.94 -28.60 25.09
CA PRO A 412 5.68 -29.04 23.90
C PRO A 412 5.75 -30.56 23.74
N GLN A 413 5.51 -31.31 24.83
CA GLN A 413 5.56 -32.78 24.88
C GLN A 413 4.18 -33.42 24.70
N CYS A 414 3.09 -32.65 24.76
CA CYS A 414 1.71 -33.14 24.68
C CYS A 414 1.14 -33.05 23.26
N VAL A 415 0.28 -33.99 22.87
CA VAL A 415 -0.50 -33.88 21.62
C VAL A 415 -1.61 -32.83 21.79
N GLN A 416 -2.05 -32.17 20.71
CA GLN A 416 -3.02 -31.05 20.77
C GLN A 416 -4.32 -31.39 21.53
N SER A 417 -4.80 -32.63 21.45
CA SER A 417 -5.96 -33.13 22.21
C SER A 417 -5.70 -33.25 23.72
N GLU A 418 -4.49 -33.60 24.11
CA GLU A 418 -4.08 -33.73 25.53
C GLU A 418 -3.85 -32.36 26.16
N THR A 419 -3.34 -31.40 25.37
CA THR A 419 -3.19 -30.01 25.79
C THR A 419 -4.55 -29.37 26.13
N LEU A 420 -5.55 -29.56 25.26
CA LEU A 420 -6.90 -29.03 25.47
C LEU A 420 -7.58 -29.69 26.68
N LEU A 421 -7.36 -30.99 26.89
CA LEU A 421 -7.83 -31.72 28.08
C LEU A 421 -7.15 -31.20 29.36
N LEU A 422 -5.82 -31.07 29.37
CA LEU A 422 -5.05 -30.55 30.51
C LEU A 422 -5.38 -29.09 30.85
N ALA A 423 -5.78 -28.29 29.85
CA ALA A 423 -6.25 -26.93 30.02
C ALA A 423 -7.67 -26.82 30.61
N GLN A 424 -8.48 -27.87 30.43
CA GLN A 424 -9.88 -27.95 30.86
C GLN A 424 -10.07 -28.89 32.08
N ASP A 425 -8.99 -29.48 32.59
CA ASP A 425 -9.05 -30.54 33.60
C ASP A 425 -9.52 -30.03 34.98
N GLU A 426 -10.70 -30.49 35.41
CA GLU A 426 -11.27 -30.20 36.72
C GLU A 426 -10.43 -30.74 37.89
N MET A 427 -9.55 -31.72 37.66
CA MET A 427 -8.63 -32.25 38.67
C MET A 427 -7.38 -31.41 38.91
N LEU A 428 -7.00 -30.53 37.98
CA LEU A 428 -5.90 -29.57 38.18
C LEU A 428 -6.39 -28.25 38.81
N ARG A 429 -7.70 -28.02 38.80
CA ARG A 429 -8.39 -26.88 39.41
C ARG A 429 -8.05 -26.67 40.91
N PRO A 430 -7.94 -27.71 41.77
CA PRO A 430 -7.58 -27.52 43.17
C PRO A 430 -6.10 -27.19 43.41
N GLN A 431 -5.19 -27.67 42.53
CA GLN A 431 -3.76 -27.32 42.60
C GLN A 431 -3.49 -25.89 42.14
N LEU A 432 -4.41 -25.29 41.36
CA LEU A 432 -4.44 -23.88 40.98
C LEU A 432 -4.92 -22.95 42.11
N PHE A 433 -5.69 -23.42 43.10
CA PHE A 433 -6.19 -22.61 44.22
C PHE A 433 -5.34 -22.74 45.51
N ASN A 434 -4.61 -23.84 45.70
CA ASN A 434 -3.84 -24.07 46.94
C ASN A 434 -2.49 -23.31 47.01
N ALA A 435 -2.08 -22.57 45.98
CA ALA A 435 -0.89 -21.72 46.04
C ALA A 435 -1.14 -20.36 46.76
N VAL A 436 -2.37 -20.09 47.23
CA VAL A 436 -2.72 -18.87 47.99
C VAL A 436 -2.70 -19.10 49.52
N GLU A 437 -2.46 -20.32 50.01
CA GLU A 437 -2.38 -20.59 51.46
C GLU A 437 -0.96 -20.81 52.01
N THR A 438 0.09 -20.54 51.23
CA THR A 438 1.50 -20.66 51.70
C THR A 438 2.42 -19.48 51.35
N LEU A 439 1.88 -18.26 51.48
CA LEU A 439 2.60 -17.03 51.83
C LEU A 439 1.75 -16.28 52.86
#